data_AF-A0A1G1WF14-F1
#
_entry.id   AF-A0A1G1WF14-F1
#
_cell.length_a   1.000
_cell.length_b   1.000
_cell.length_c   1.000
_cell.angle_alpha   90.00
_cell.angle_beta   90.00
_cell.angle_gamma   90.00
#
_symmetry.space_group_name_H-M   'P 1'
#
loop_
_entity.id
_entity.type
_entity.pdbx_description
1 polymer ?
#
loop_
_entity_poly.entity_id
_entity_poly.type
_entity_poly.pdbx_seq_one_letter_code
_entity_poly.pdbx_strand_id
1 'polypeptide(L)'
;MIILDRNSSDYDAFREARNVLKSGGALCMFPGAHRIKEVIGFHPGVASLARCTDGVRVVPFGITNADHLSVREVIRILLRGPKAEERPTVRFGPSFQLPPAYLPSKQQREEDVVLIRRSVLDLLPPDMEGENVLYVVERPEKGS
;
A
#
# COMPACT_ATOMS: atom_id res chain seq x y z
N MET A 1 10.18 -7.50 8.02
CA MET A 1 8.81 -7.96 7.73
C MET A 1 8.03 -7.72 9.01
N ILE A 2 7.11 -6.76 9.00
CA ILE A 2 6.30 -6.44 10.18
C ILE A 2 5.10 -7.38 10.19
N ILE A 3 4.90 -8.09 11.28
CA ILE A 3 3.75 -8.98 11.45
C ILE A 3 2.57 -8.10 11.85
N LEU A 4 1.45 -8.23 11.15
CA LEU A 4 0.24 -7.46 11.41
C LEU A 4 -0.81 -8.38 12.05
N ASP A 5 -1.37 -7.96 13.18
CA ASP A 5 -2.68 -8.44 13.59
C ASP A 5 -3.75 -7.82 12.69
N ARG A 6 -4.26 -8.64 11.76
CA ARG A 6 -5.29 -8.22 10.79
C ARG A 6 -6.66 -7.99 11.44
N ASN A 7 -6.85 -8.39 12.69
CA ASN A 7 -8.14 -8.38 13.38
C ASN A 7 -8.30 -7.20 14.36
N SER A 8 -7.30 -6.32 14.48
CA SER A 8 -7.31 -5.18 15.39
C SER A 8 -6.48 -3.99 14.90
N SER A 9 -6.66 -2.83 15.54
CA SER A 9 -5.74 -1.69 15.39
C SER A 9 -4.39 -2.05 16.00
N ASP A 10 -3.48 -2.58 15.19
CA ASP A 10 -2.15 -3.01 15.62
C ASP A 10 -1.21 -1.80 15.79
N TYR A 11 -1.29 -1.16 16.94
CA TYR A 11 -0.46 -0.01 17.30
C TYR A 11 1.02 -0.38 17.40
N ASP A 12 1.34 -1.63 17.71
CA ASP A 12 2.72 -2.10 17.81
C ASP A 12 3.36 -2.21 16.43
N ALA A 13 2.67 -2.81 15.47
CA ALA A 13 3.10 -2.84 14.08
C ALA A 13 3.24 -1.43 13.49
N PHE A 14 2.32 -0.52 13.82
CA PHE A 14 2.42 0.88 13.40
C PHE A 14 3.67 1.56 13.98
N ARG A 15 3.95 1.34 15.27
CA ARG A 15 5.14 1.88 15.95
C ARG A 15 6.43 1.33 15.37
N GLU A 16 6.49 0.02 15.11
CA GLU A 16 7.63 -0.62 14.46
C GLU A 16 7.86 -0.05 13.06
N ALA A 17 6.80 0.08 12.26
CA ALA A 17 6.85 0.68 10.93
C ALA A 17 7.43 2.11 10.97
N ARG A 18 6.93 2.93 11.90
CA ARG A 18 7.44 4.29 12.10
C ARG A 18 8.93 4.30 12.47
N ASN A 19 9.39 3.38 13.31
CA ASN A 19 10.80 3.29 13.69
C ASN A 19 11.70 2.89 12.51
N VAL A 20 11.24 1.99 11.64
CA VAL A 20 11.95 1.64 10.39
C VAL A 20 12.10 2.88 9.52
N LEU A 21 11.04 3.65 9.31
CA LEU A 21 11.11 4.87 8.49
C LEU A 21 12.03 5.94 9.12
N LYS A 22 11.95 6.14 10.45
CA LYS A 22 12.82 7.10 11.16
C LYS A 22 14.30 6.75 11.13
N SER A 23 14.63 5.47 11.02
CA SER A 23 16.02 5.00 10.90
C SER A 23 16.55 5.05 9.47
N GLY A 24 15.80 5.63 8.53
CA GLY A 24 16.17 5.71 7.11
C GLY A 24 15.86 4.44 6.31
N GLY A 25 15.12 3.50 6.91
CA GLY A 25 14.65 2.30 6.23
C GLY A 25 13.47 2.56 5.29
N ALA A 26 13.08 1.52 4.55
CA ALA A 26 11.95 1.55 3.63
C ALA A 26 10.90 0.50 4.00
N LEU A 27 9.64 0.79 3.69
CA LEU A 27 8.51 -0.12 3.87
C LEU A 27 7.79 -0.32 2.53
N CYS A 28 7.40 -1.56 2.25
CA CYS A 28 6.52 -1.90 1.14
C CYS A 28 5.14 -2.19 1.70
N MET A 29 4.10 -1.55 1.15
CA MET A 29 2.72 -1.67 1.60
C MET A 29 1.80 -2.03 0.43
N PHE A 30 0.80 -2.86 0.71
CA PHE A 30 -0.25 -3.25 -0.24
C PHE A 30 -1.61 -2.73 0.27
N PRO A 31 -1.99 -1.51 -0.14
CA PRO A 31 -3.08 -0.76 0.50
C PRO A 31 -4.49 -1.31 0.25
N GLY A 32 -4.67 -2.11 -0.79
CA GLY A 32 -5.93 -2.78 -1.09
C GLY A 32 -6.16 -4.07 -0.31
N ALA A 33 -5.13 -4.63 0.36
CA ALA A 33 -5.17 -5.90 1.12
C ALA A 33 -5.66 -7.17 0.39
N HIS A 34 -6.12 -7.04 -0.87
CA HIS A 34 -6.66 -8.10 -1.71
C HIS A 34 -5.73 -8.42 -2.88
N ARG A 35 -5.80 -9.67 -3.34
CA ARG A 35 -5.11 -10.14 -4.55
C ARG A 35 -6.12 -10.28 -5.67
N ILE A 36 -6.37 -9.16 -6.34
CA ILE A 36 -7.27 -9.06 -7.48
C ILE A 36 -6.54 -8.31 -8.59
N LYS A 37 -7.02 -8.47 -9.82
CA LYS A 37 -6.38 -7.87 -11.01
C LYS A 37 -6.50 -6.34 -10.94
N GLU A 38 -7.64 -5.86 -10.46
CA GLU A 38 -7.99 -4.45 -10.44
C GLU A 38 -7.49 -3.73 -9.18
N VAL A 39 -7.11 -2.47 -9.34
CA VAL A 39 -6.81 -1.56 -8.23
C VAL A 39 -8.11 -1.01 -7.67
N ILE A 40 -8.50 -1.56 -6.53
CA ILE A 40 -9.68 -1.11 -5.76
C ILE A 40 -9.36 0.05 -4.82
N GLY A 41 -10.32 0.42 -3.97
CA GLY A 41 -10.13 1.41 -2.92
C GLY A 41 -9.00 1.01 -1.95
N PHE A 42 -8.26 2.01 -1.50
CA PHE A 42 -7.12 1.86 -0.59
C PHE A 42 -7.53 2.21 0.84
N HIS A 43 -6.96 1.52 1.84
CA HIS A 43 -7.25 1.83 3.23
C HIS A 43 -6.64 3.19 3.65
N PRO A 44 -7.42 4.16 4.20
CA PRO A 44 -6.94 5.50 4.59
C PRO A 44 -5.75 5.48 5.56
N GLY A 45 -5.65 4.44 6.38
CA GLY A 45 -4.53 4.22 7.30
C GLY A 45 -3.15 4.08 6.63
N VAL A 46 -3.09 3.83 5.33
CA VAL A 46 -1.83 3.77 4.56
C VAL A 46 -1.14 5.14 4.52
N ALA A 47 -1.91 6.23 4.43
CA ALA A 47 -1.37 7.58 4.48
C ALA A 47 -0.84 7.97 5.88
N SER A 48 -1.29 7.29 6.94
CA SER A 48 -0.90 7.63 8.33
C SER A 48 0.60 7.53 8.57
N LEU A 49 1.28 6.52 8.03
CA LEU A 49 2.73 6.36 8.24
C LEU A 49 3.54 7.50 7.59
N ALA A 50 3.15 7.90 6.38
CA ALA A 50 3.76 9.02 5.68
C ALA A 50 3.48 10.36 6.37
N ARG A 51 2.28 10.55 6.96
CA ARG A 51 1.93 11.75 7.73
C ARG A 51 2.62 11.84 9.09
N CYS A 52 2.80 10.70 9.78
CA CYS A 52 3.35 10.68 11.14
C CYS A 52 4.88 10.55 11.19
N THR A 53 5.55 10.55 10.04
CA THR A 53 7.00 10.40 9.92
C THR A 53 7.54 11.47 8.98
N ASP A 54 8.18 12.48 9.56
CA ASP A 54 8.69 13.64 8.82
C ASP A 54 9.70 13.23 7.75
N GLY A 55 9.63 13.90 6.60
CA GLY A 55 10.57 13.70 5.49
C GLY A 55 10.33 12.44 4.65
N VAL A 56 9.40 11.56 5.04
CA VAL A 56 9.11 10.32 4.29
C VAL A 56 8.54 10.63 2.91
N ARG A 57 9.08 9.95 1.91
CA ARG A 57 8.57 9.99 0.53
C ARG A 57 7.78 8.72 0.23
N VAL A 58 6.66 8.88 -0.43
CA VAL A 58 5.88 7.79 -1.03
C VAL A 58 6.45 7.50 -2.40
N VAL A 59 6.68 6.22 -2.69
CA VAL A 59 7.07 5.74 -4.03
C VAL A 59 5.94 4.84 -4.53
N PRO A 60 5.12 5.30 -5.49
CA PRO A 60 4.08 4.46 -6.06
C PRO A 60 4.73 3.39 -6.93
N PHE A 61 4.15 2.18 -6.92
CA PHE A 61 4.56 1.13 -7.82
C PHE A 61 3.35 0.34 -8.32
N GLY A 62 3.41 -0.09 -9.57
CA GLY A 62 2.46 -0.99 -10.19
C GLY A 62 3.12 -2.33 -10.50
N ILE A 63 2.37 -3.43 -10.37
CA ILE A 63 2.82 -4.77 -10.76
C ILE A 63 1.85 -5.32 -11.79
N THR A 64 2.37 -5.75 -12.94
CA THR A 64 1.61 -6.48 -13.97
C THR A 64 2.24 -7.85 -14.24
N ASN A 65 1.48 -8.74 -14.88
CA ASN A 65 1.91 -10.11 -15.20
C ASN A 65 2.40 -10.88 -13.96
N ALA A 66 1.64 -10.78 -12.86
CA ALA A 66 1.97 -11.43 -11.59
C ALA A 66 0.89 -12.43 -11.13
N ASP A 67 -0.10 -12.71 -11.98
CA ASP A 67 -1.28 -13.53 -11.64
C ASP A 67 -0.91 -14.98 -11.30
N HIS A 68 0.19 -15.47 -11.86
CA HIS A 68 0.77 -16.79 -11.58
C HIS A 68 1.65 -16.84 -10.32
N LEU A 69 1.88 -15.71 -9.64
CA LEU A 69 2.88 -15.62 -8.57
C LEU A 69 2.29 -15.58 -7.15
N SER A 70 2.87 -16.40 -6.27
CA SER A 70 2.59 -16.34 -4.84
C SER A 70 3.10 -15.04 -4.21
N VAL A 71 2.60 -14.67 -3.01
CA VAL A 71 3.05 -13.47 -2.26
C VAL A 71 4.55 -13.49 -2.04
N ARG A 72 5.07 -14.68 -1.69
CA ARG A 72 6.49 -14.88 -1.46
C ARG A 72 7.31 -14.63 -2.72
N GLU A 73 6.81 -15.01 -3.89
CA GLU A 73 7.53 -14.82 -5.14
C GLU A 73 7.54 -13.36 -5.57
N VAL A 74 6.42 -12.65 -5.45
CA VAL A 74 6.35 -11.21 -5.74
C VAL A 74 7.27 -10.41 -4.81
N ILE A 75 7.21 -10.66 -3.49
CA ILE A 75 8.08 -9.99 -2.51
C ILE A 75 9.55 -10.33 -2.77
N ARG A 76 9.87 -11.60 -3.04
CA ARG A 76 11.24 -12.02 -3.37
C ARG A 76 11.74 -11.28 -4.61
N ILE A 77 10.92 -11.12 -5.65
CA ILE A 77 11.30 -10.42 -6.88
C ILE A 77 11.51 -8.93 -6.62
N LEU A 78 10.64 -8.28 -5.83
CA LEU A 78 10.81 -6.89 -5.42
C LEU A 78 12.10 -6.66 -4.62
N LEU A 79 12.49 -7.63 -3.78
CA LEU A 79 13.67 -7.51 -2.92
C LEU A 79 14.99 -8.01 -3.54
N ARG A 80 14.93 -8.98 -4.47
CA ARG A 80 16.11 -9.72 -4.96
C ARG A 80 16.23 -9.80 -6.49
N GLY A 81 15.28 -9.25 -7.23
CA GLY A 81 15.24 -9.31 -8.69
C GLY A 81 14.71 -10.65 -9.26
N PRO A 82 14.35 -10.69 -10.55
CA PRO A 82 13.69 -11.84 -11.19
C PRO A 82 14.66 -12.93 -11.69
N LYS A 83 14.21 -14.20 -11.68
CA LYS A 83 14.84 -15.35 -12.38
C LYS A 83 13.95 -15.82 -13.55
N ALA A 84 14.35 -15.53 -14.79
CA ALA A 84 13.79 -16.03 -16.08
C ALA A 84 12.25 -15.87 -16.34
N GLU A 85 11.72 -16.43 -17.45
CA GLU A 85 11.09 -15.74 -18.60
C GLU A 85 9.60 -15.33 -18.58
N GLU A 86 8.87 -15.43 -17.47
CA GLU A 86 7.55 -14.77 -17.33
C GLU A 86 7.57 -13.86 -16.12
N ARG A 87 8.28 -12.73 -16.29
CA ARG A 87 8.63 -11.85 -15.18
C ARG A 87 7.48 -10.89 -14.89
N PRO A 88 7.06 -10.76 -13.62
CA PRO A 88 6.19 -9.68 -13.23
C PRO A 88 6.91 -8.38 -13.55
N THR A 89 6.21 -7.48 -14.22
CA THR A 89 6.75 -6.16 -14.55
C THR A 89 6.40 -5.24 -13.40
N VAL A 90 7.43 -4.71 -12.75
CA VAL A 90 7.28 -3.71 -11.69
C VAL A 90 7.65 -2.37 -12.27
N ARG A 91 6.74 -1.40 -12.19
CA ARG A 91 6.97 -0.01 -12.58
C ARG A 91 6.94 0.85 -11.33
N PHE A 92 8.01 1.59 -11.10
CA PHE A 92 8.07 2.59 -10.03
C PHE A 92 7.79 3.97 -10.63
N GLY A 93 6.90 4.72 -9.99
CA GLY A 93 6.65 6.11 -10.34
C GLY A 93 7.58 7.07 -9.59
N PRO A 94 7.47 8.37 -9.89
CA PRO A 94 8.25 9.40 -9.20
C PRO A 94 7.90 9.43 -7.71
N SER A 95 8.92 9.57 -6.87
CA SER A 95 8.72 9.72 -5.42
C SER A 95 8.16 11.09 -5.08
N PHE A 96 7.20 11.15 -4.17
CA PHE A 96 6.57 12.39 -3.72
C PHE A 96 6.40 12.44 -2.20
N GLN A 97 6.25 13.64 -1.66
CA GLN A 97 5.79 13.83 -0.29
C GLN A 97 4.30 14.17 -0.33
N LEU A 98 3.55 13.76 0.69
CA LEU A 98 2.17 14.18 0.81
C LEU A 98 2.11 15.72 0.93
N PRO A 99 1.22 16.40 0.18
CA PRO A 99 1.04 17.84 0.31
C PRO A 99 0.72 18.24 1.75
N PRO A 100 1.01 19.48 2.19
CA PRO A 100 0.63 19.93 3.53
C PRO A 100 -0.86 19.68 3.81
N ALA A 101 -1.17 19.20 5.01
CA ALA A 101 -2.54 18.94 5.41
C ALA A 101 -3.32 20.25 5.54
N TYR A 102 -4.52 20.31 4.99
CA TYR A 102 -5.42 21.47 5.09
C TYR A 102 -6.81 21.09 5.62
N LEU A 103 -7.07 19.79 5.82
CA LEU A 103 -8.32 19.25 6.34
C LEU A 103 -8.14 18.64 7.74
N PRO A 104 -9.25 18.42 8.48
CA PRO A 104 -9.26 17.55 9.64
C PRO A 104 -8.63 16.18 9.36
N SER A 105 -7.94 15.62 10.35
CA SER A 105 -7.04 14.47 10.15
C SER A 105 -7.68 13.26 9.45
N LYS A 106 -8.96 12.97 9.71
CA LYS A 106 -9.68 11.86 9.05
C LYS A 106 -9.87 12.12 7.56
N GLN A 107 -10.46 13.27 7.23
CA GLN A 107 -10.71 13.67 5.84
C GLN A 107 -9.40 13.83 5.06
N GLN A 108 -8.36 14.37 5.70
CA GLN A 108 -7.06 14.49 5.06
C GLN A 108 -6.49 13.12 4.64
N ARG A 109 -6.64 12.09 5.48
CA ARG A 109 -6.18 10.73 5.13
C ARG A 109 -6.94 10.13 3.95
N GLU A 110 -8.22 10.47 3.81
CA GLU A 110 -9.05 10.05 2.68
C GLU A 110 -8.53 10.70 1.38
N GLU A 111 -8.29 12.02 1.39
CA GLU A 111 -7.68 12.76 0.26
C GLU A 111 -6.27 12.25 -0.09
N ASP A 112 -5.43 12.04 0.91
CA ASP A 112 -4.06 11.54 0.71
C ASP A 112 -4.07 10.18 0.03
N VAL A 113 -5.02 9.31 0.38
CA VAL A 113 -5.14 8.00 -0.23
C VAL A 113 -5.67 8.07 -1.66
N VAL A 114 -6.57 9.01 -1.98
CA VAL A 114 -6.98 9.26 -3.37
C VAL A 114 -5.78 9.65 -4.23
N LEU A 115 -4.91 10.54 -3.73
CA LEU A 115 -3.67 10.93 -4.41
C LEU A 115 -2.74 9.72 -4.61
N ILE A 116 -2.48 8.94 -3.56
CA ILE A 116 -1.63 7.75 -3.63
C ILE A 116 -2.19 6.74 -4.65
N ARG A 117 -3.51 6.48 -4.62
CA ARG A 117 -4.17 5.56 -5.56
C ARG A 117 -4.01 6.04 -7.00
N ARG A 118 -4.23 7.33 -7.26
CA ARG A 118 -4.06 7.89 -8.61
C ARG A 118 -2.63 7.73 -9.10
N SER A 119 -1.63 8.02 -8.27
CA SER A 119 -0.22 7.84 -8.64
C SER A 119 0.15 6.37 -8.92
N VAL A 120 -0.55 5.39 -8.35
CA VAL A 120 -0.38 3.97 -8.69
C VAL A 120 -1.08 3.64 -10.02
N LEU A 121 -2.31 4.11 -10.22
CA LEU A 121 -3.06 3.89 -11.46
C LEU A 121 -2.37 4.46 -12.69
N ASP A 122 -1.70 5.61 -12.56
CA ASP A 122 -0.92 6.23 -13.64
C ASP A 122 0.23 5.32 -14.15
N LEU A 123 0.59 4.26 -13.40
CA LEU A 123 1.63 3.30 -13.75
C LEU A 123 1.09 2.04 -14.43
N LEU A 124 -0.23 1.86 -14.44
CA LEU A 124 -0.90 0.62 -14.83
C LEU A 124 -1.74 0.81 -16.09
N PRO A 125 -1.99 -0.27 -16.84
CA PRO A 125 -2.98 -0.29 -17.92
C PRO A 125 -4.37 0.19 -17.43
N PRO A 126 -5.16 0.90 -18.28
CA PRO A 126 -6.48 1.40 -17.90
C PRO A 126 -7.48 0.32 -17.49
N ASP A 127 -7.36 -0.91 -18.00
CA ASP A 127 -8.22 -2.04 -17.66
C ASP A 127 -7.98 -2.60 -16.25
N MET A 128 -6.97 -2.08 -15.53
CA MET A 128 -6.72 -2.40 -14.12
C MET A 128 -7.34 -1.39 -13.16
N GLU A 129 -8.03 -0.34 -13.63
CA GLU A 129 -8.78 0.54 -12.74
C GLU A 129 -10.08 -0.14 -12.28
N GLY A 130 -10.14 -0.50 -11.00
CA GLY A 130 -11.33 -1.04 -10.36
C GLY A 130 -12.18 0.03 -9.68
N GLU A 131 -13.23 -0.40 -9.00
CA GLU A 131 -14.05 0.47 -8.16
C GLU A 131 -13.20 1.13 -7.06
N ASN A 132 -13.43 2.41 -6.78
CA ASN A 132 -12.81 3.09 -5.64
C ASN A 132 -13.56 2.76 -4.33
N VAL A 133 -13.76 1.46 -4.08
CA VAL A 133 -14.40 0.93 -2.87
C VAL A 133 -13.39 0.03 -2.17
N LEU A 134 -13.20 0.26 -0.87
CA LEU A 134 -12.40 -0.64 -0.04
C LEU A 134 -13.30 -1.76 0.48
N TYR A 135 -13.03 -2.99 0.09
CA TYR A 135 -13.70 -4.14 0.69
C TYR A 135 -13.06 -4.47 2.04
N VAL A 136 -13.72 -4.08 3.12
CA VAL A 136 -13.34 -4.46 4.49
C VAL A 136 -13.97 -5.82 4.79
N VAL A 137 -13.17 -6.81 5.16
CA VAL A 137 -13.70 -8.08 5.67
C VAL A 137 -14.32 -7.79 7.03
N GLU A 138 -15.65 -7.84 7.14
CA GLU A 138 -16.35 -7.61 8.40
C GLU A 138 -15.94 -8.64 9.47
N ARG A 139 -15.86 -8.18 10.71
CA ARG A 139 -15.59 -9.02 11.87
C ARG A 139 -16.78 -9.95 12.08
N PRO A 140 -16.62 -11.27 12.26
CA PRO A 140 -17.72 -12.09 12.76
C PRO A 140 -18.14 -11.51 14.11
N GLU A 141 -19.43 -11.20 14.28
CA GLU A 141 -19.96 -10.73 15.55
C GLU A 141 -19.59 -11.75 16.63
N LYS A 142 -18.94 -11.29 17.70
CA LYS A 142 -18.80 -12.12 18.89
C LYS A 142 -20.21 -12.32 19.43
N GLY A 143 -20.72 -13.55 19.30
CA GLY A 143 -21.95 -13.97 19.97
C GLY A 143 -21.90 -13.57 21.44
N SER A 144 -22.98 -12.91 21.87
CA SER A 144 -23.23 -12.37 23.20
C SER A 144 -23.16 -13.43 24.31
#